data_AF-A0A8H3CEI1-F1
#
_entry.id   AF-A0A8H3CEI1-F1
#
_cell.length_a   1.000
_cell.length_b   1.000
_cell.length_c   1.000
_cell.angle_alpha   90.00
_cell.angle_beta   90.00
_cell.angle_gamma   90.00
#
_symmetry.space_group_name_H-M   'P 1'
#
loop_
_entity.id
_entity.type
_entity.pdbx_description
1 polymer ?
#
loop_
_entity_poly.entity_id
_entity_poly.type
_entity_poly.pdbx_seq_one_letter_code
_entity_poly.pdbx_strand_id
1 'polypeptide(L)'
;MLGQISPEKKAMLQQAKEKTQLRSHNVEKSYVPDENSVVHQLPHKLPLVERTWWDQHGGEFIMFKGNRGGQQGAMAWIRDKFVTEWWDMKFPQAKTASEEDRAWFFKESGMGKLIWSYLDNAKRKQDRAANKGNTQEKSVTEKGKIRQRAIGHDVYRHEHPEKYDEAVNKWATAYSSQPDLNDRRKISYSVYTELSNQEQKKFKDKAITAVKESRQLAKITDPEERAK
;
A
#
# COMPACT_ATOMS: atom_id res chain seq x y z
N MET A 1 -6.04 -39.22 27.74
CA MET A 1 -5.80 -39.15 26.28
C MET A 1 -5.84 -37.70 25.85
N LEU A 2 -4.69 -37.10 25.55
CA LEU A 2 -4.59 -35.71 25.10
C LEU A 2 -5.03 -35.64 23.64
N GLY A 3 -6.17 -35.00 23.39
CA GLY A 3 -6.76 -34.85 22.06
C GLY A 3 -5.78 -34.19 21.09
N GLN A 4 -5.62 -34.79 19.91
CA GLN A 4 -4.77 -34.26 18.85
C GLN A 4 -5.27 -32.87 18.45
N ILE A 5 -4.44 -31.85 18.69
CA ILE A 5 -4.70 -30.48 18.28
C ILE A 5 -4.56 -30.42 16.75
N SER A 6 -5.59 -29.94 16.05
CA SER A 6 -5.57 -29.79 14.58
C SER A 6 -4.41 -28.89 14.11
N PRO A 7 -3.88 -29.08 12.89
CA PRO A 7 -2.82 -28.25 12.33
C PRO A 7 -3.16 -26.74 12.36
N GLU A 8 -4.42 -26.40 12.10
CA GLU A 8 -4.91 -25.01 12.17
C GLU A 8 -4.84 -24.45 13.58
N LYS A 9 -5.24 -25.25 14.58
CA LYS A 9 -5.20 -24.82 15.99
C LYS A 9 -3.76 -24.73 16.51
N LYS A 10 -2.83 -25.55 16.01
CA LYS A 10 -1.38 -25.39 16.25
C LYS A 10 -0.84 -24.11 15.62
N ALA A 11 -1.21 -23.81 14.37
CA ALA A 11 -0.78 -22.59 13.69
C ALA A 11 -1.30 -21.32 14.40
N MET A 12 -2.57 -21.31 14.83
CA MET A 12 -3.13 -20.21 15.61
C MET A 12 -2.44 -20.02 16.97
N LEU A 13 -2.14 -21.11 17.68
CA LEU A 13 -1.42 -21.05 18.96
C LEU A 13 0.03 -20.59 18.78
N GLN A 14 0.70 -21.01 17.71
CA GLN A 14 2.04 -20.55 17.37
C GLN A 14 2.03 -19.05 17.04
N GLN A 15 1.08 -18.60 16.22
CA GLN A 15 0.88 -17.17 15.93
C GLN A 15 0.58 -16.35 17.18
N ALA A 16 -0.22 -16.88 18.11
CA ALA A 16 -0.49 -16.21 19.37
C ALA A 16 0.79 -16.08 20.22
N LYS A 17 1.62 -17.13 20.28
CA LYS A 17 2.92 -17.10 20.98
C LYS A 17 3.89 -16.09 20.35
N GLU A 18 4.04 -16.10 19.03
CA GLU A 18 4.90 -15.16 18.30
C GLU A 18 4.43 -13.71 18.47
N LYS A 19 3.12 -13.45 18.44
CA LYS A 19 2.54 -12.13 18.78
C LYS A 19 2.84 -11.69 20.22
N THR A 20 2.97 -12.64 21.14
CA THR A 20 3.28 -12.35 22.55
C THR A 20 4.78 -12.14 22.77
N GLN A 21 5.64 -12.63 21.87
CA GLN A 21 7.10 -12.45 21.92
C GLN A 21 7.58 -11.12 21.34
N LEU A 22 6.74 -10.40 20.58
CA LEU A 22 7.06 -9.07 20.08
C LEU A 22 7.40 -8.14 21.25
N ARG A 23 8.60 -7.55 21.23
CA ARG A 23 8.98 -6.57 22.24
C ARG A 23 8.14 -5.32 22.05
N SER A 24 7.59 -4.81 23.14
CA SER A 24 6.86 -3.53 23.11
C SER A 24 7.85 -2.38 23.04
N HIS A 25 8.41 -2.11 21.86
CA HIS A 25 9.20 -0.89 21.60
C HIS A 25 8.30 0.36 21.49
N ASN A 26 7.26 0.45 22.32
CA ASN A 26 6.40 1.62 22.35
C ASN A 26 7.15 2.74 23.05
N VAL A 27 7.29 3.86 22.35
CA VAL A 27 7.87 5.08 22.91
C VAL A 27 6.84 5.72 23.84
N GLU A 28 7.26 6.10 25.04
CA GLU A 28 6.42 6.92 25.91
C GLU A 28 6.01 8.21 25.19
N LYS A 29 4.79 8.69 25.45
CA LYS A 29 4.25 9.84 24.68
C LYS A 29 5.08 11.11 24.84
N SER A 30 5.79 11.26 25.95
CA SER A 30 6.62 12.41 26.31
C SER A 30 8.10 12.24 25.96
N TYR A 31 8.53 11.08 25.50
CA TYR A 31 9.94 10.84 25.21
C TYR A 31 10.38 11.61 23.96
N VAL A 32 11.50 12.30 24.09
CA VAL A 32 12.20 13.00 23.02
C VAL A 32 13.70 12.71 23.20
N PRO A 33 14.41 12.23 22.15
CA PRO A 33 15.86 12.06 22.20
C PRO A 33 16.57 13.37 22.51
N ASP A 34 17.72 13.29 23.19
CA ASP A 34 18.59 14.45 23.43
C ASP A 34 18.85 15.21 22.13
N GLU A 35 18.94 16.55 22.19
CA GLU A 35 19.12 17.39 21.00
C GLU A 35 20.37 17.03 20.18
N ASN A 36 21.40 16.49 20.84
CA ASN A 36 22.64 16.05 20.22
C ASN A 36 22.61 14.59 19.74
N SER A 37 21.48 13.88 19.89
CA SER A 37 21.36 12.49 19.46
C SER A 37 21.51 12.38 17.94
N VAL A 38 22.25 11.36 17.51
CA VAL A 38 22.51 11.07 16.10
C VAL A 38 21.21 10.86 15.30
N VAL A 39 20.11 10.46 15.95
CA VAL A 39 18.83 10.20 15.28
C VAL A 39 18.20 11.44 14.68
N HIS A 40 18.48 12.64 15.21
CA HIS A 40 18.00 13.91 14.65
C HIS A 40 18.67 14.24 13.30
N GLN A 41 19.82 13.65 13.02
CA GLN A 41 20.61 13.90 11.80
C GLN A 41 20.31 12.88 10.69
N LEU A 42 19.50 11.86 10.97
CA LEU A 42 19.21 10.79 10.03
C LEU A 42 18.17 11.23 8.98
N PRO A 43 18.23 10.69 7.76
CA PRO A 43 17.27 11.04 6.71
C PRO A 43 15.88 10.44 6.97
N HIS A 44 14.83 11.25 6.91
CA HIS A 44 13.42 10.82 7.11
C HIS A 44 12.80 10.10 5.90
N LYS A 45 13.62 9.60 4.97
CA LYS A 45 13.16 8.95 3.74
C LYS A 45 13.60 7.49 3.74
N LEU A 46 12.75 6.62 3.19
CA LEU A 46 13.07 5.23 2.90
C LEU A 46 13.33 5.08 1.39
N PRO A 47 14.60 5.19 0.92
CA PRO A 47 14.96 4.94 -0.46
C PRO A 47 14.44 3.61 -1.00
N LEU A 48 14.14 3.59 -2.31
CA LEU A 48 13.57 2.42 -2.97
C LEU A 48 14.45 1.17 -2.86
N VAL A 49 15.78 1.36 -2.86
CA VAL A 49 16.81 0.29 -2.77
C VAL A 49 16.73 -0.47 -1.46
N GLU A 50 16.26 0.17 -0.39
CA GLU A 50 16.20 -0.40 0.97
C GLU A 50 14.97 -1.26 1.22
N ARG A 51 14.09 -1.33 0.21
CA ARG A 51 12.94 -2.24 0.21
C ARG A 51 13.36 -3.70 0.05
N THR A 52 14.55 -3.96 -0.49
CA THR A 52 15.10 -5.30 -0.73
C THR A 52 15.21 -6.14 0.55
N TRP A 53 15.57 -5.53 1.69
CA TRP A 53 15.61 -6.26 2.96
C TRP A 53 14.20 -6.66 3.41
N TRP A 54 13.23 -5.76 3.25
CA TRP A 54 11.82 -6.02 3.54
C TRP A 54 11.20 -7.02 2.56
N ASP A 55 11.74 -7.19 1.35
CA ASP A 55 11.33 -8.27 0.45
C ASP A 55 11.75 -9.65 0.98
N GLN A 56 12.94 -9.73 1.56
CA GLN A 56 13.51 -10.98 2.07
C GLN A 56 12.91 -11.37 3.44
N HIS A 57 12.71 -10.39 4.32
CA HIS A 57 12.31 -10.63 5.71
C HIS A 57 10.84 -10.27 5.98
N GLY A 58 10.15 -9.68 5.01
CA GLY A 58 8.75 -9.25 5.14
C GLY A 58 7.70 -10.36 5.02
N GLY A 59 8.08 -11.62 4.81
CA GLY A 59 7.13 -12.74 4.68
C GLY A 59 6.26 -12.93 5.92
N GLU A 60 6.85 -12.74 7.10
CA GLU A 60 6.18 -12.90 8.40
C GLU A 60 5.15 -11.79 8.69
N PHE A 61 5.29 -10.62 8.05
CA PHE A 61 4.35 -9.48 8.18
C PHE A 61 2.87 -9.90 8.08
N ILE A 62 2.58 -10.88 7.23
CA ILE A 62 1.23 -11.40 7.00
C ILE A 62 0.64 -12.09 8.22
N MET A 63 1.47 -12.77 9.02
CA MET A 63 1.04 -13.46 10.24
C MET A 63 0.60 -12.47 11.33
N PHE A 64 1.14 -11.25 11.28
CA PHE A 64 0.82 -10.17 12.21
C PHE A 64 -0.29 -9.24 11.70
N LYS A 65 -0.77 -9.43 10.47
CA LYS A 65 -1.82 -8.59 9.86
C LYS A 65 -3.18 -8.86 10.51
N GLY A 66 -3.57 -7.99 11.46
CA GLY A 66 -4.92 -7.91 12.05
C GLY A 66 -5.83 -6.90 11.33
N ASN A 67 -6.93 -6.51 11.99
CA ASN A 67 -7.78 -5.40 11.52
C ASN A 67 -6.96 -4.10 11.40
N ARG A 68 -7.16 -3.36 10.31
CA ARG A 68 -6.36 -2.18 9.91
C ARG A 68 -6.12 -1.20 11.07
N GLY A 69 -4.85 -0.80 11.27
CA GLY A 69 -4.48 0.39 12.05
C GLY A 69 -4.32 0.20 13.56
N GLY A 70 -4.40 -1.03 14.08
CA GLY A 70 -4.07 -1.30 15.49
C GLY A 70 -2.60 -1.01 15.81
N GLN A 71 -2.33 -0.43 16.99
CA GLN A 71 -0.97 -0.31 17.53
C GLN A 71 -0.32 -1.69 17.82
N GLN A 72 -1.14 -2.74 17.82
CA GLN A 72 -0.77 -4.14 18.01
C GLN A 72 -0.92 -4.91 16.68
N GLY A 73 -0.05 -5.91 16.45
CA GLY A 73 -0.01 -6.70 15.21
C GLY A 73 1.07 -6.23 14.24
N ALA A 74 0.74 -6.10 12.95
CA ALA A 74 1.73 -5.90 11.90
C ALA A 74 2.59 -4.64 12.06
N MET A 75 2.03 -3.56 12.62
CA MET A 75 2.81 -2.34 12.88
C MET A 75 3.79 -2.53 14.06
N ALA A 76 3.42 -3.34 15.06
CA ALA A 76 4.31 -3.68 16.16
C ALA A 76 5.45 -4.59 15.67
N TRP A 77 5.15 -5.57 14.82
CA TRP A 77 6.17 -6.41 14.18
C TRP A 77 7.12 -5.60 13.30
N ILE A 78 6.59 -4.66 12.49
CA ILE A 78 7.45 -3.75 11.70
C ILE A 78 8.34 -2.94 12.63
N ARG A 79 7.80 -2.41 13.74
CA ARG A 79 8.58 -1.62 14.69
C ARG A 79 9.70 -2.45 15.34
N ASP A 80 9.40 -3.67 15.74
CA ASP A 80 10.36 -4.61 16.33
C ASP A 80 11.52 -4.88 15.38
N LYS A 81 11.23 -5.30 14.14
CA LYS A 81 12.24 -5.48 13.09
C LYS A 81 12.97 -4.19 12.74
N PHE A 82 12.28 -3.06 12.75
CA PHE A 82 12.87 -1.76 12.45
C PHE A 82 13.90 -1.37 13.51
N VAL A 83 13.53 -1.43 14.79
CA VAL A 83 14.37 -1.00 15.92
C VAL A 83 15.55 -1.94 16.13
N THR A 84 15.42 -3.21 15.76
CA THR A 84 16.46 -4.22 15.94
C THR A 84 17.25 -4.45 14.64
N GLU A 85 16.86 -5.45 13.85
CA GLU A 85 17.61 -6.01 12.74
C GLU A 85 17.82 -5.02 11.58
N TRP A 86 16.79 -4.25 11.24
CA TRP A 86 16.86 -3.35 10.10
C TRP A 86 17.68 -2.09 10.39
N TRP A 87 17.59 -1.56 11.62
CA TRP A 87 18.29 -0.33 12.03
C TRP A 87 19.80 -0.44 11.83
N ASP A 88 20.40 -1.48 12.38
CA ASP A 88 21.85 -1.65 12.40
C ASP A 88 22.43 -1.77 10.98
N MET A 89 21.67 -2.36 10.05
CA MET A 89 22.04 -2.42 8.64
C MET A 89 21.88 -1.06 7.96
N LYS A 90 20.82 -0.32 8.28
CA LYS A 90 20.47 0.92 7.57
C LYS A 90 21.30 2.11 8.04
N PHE A 91 21.48 2.22 9.34
CA PHE A 91 22.16 3.32 10.01
C PHE A 91 23.34 2.78 10.82
N PRO A 92 24.36 2.21 10.15
CA PRO A 92 25.55 1.71 10.85
C PRO A 92 26.23 2.82 11.67
N GLN A 93 26.15 4.07 11.21
CA GLN A 93 26.64 5.25 11.92
C GLN A 93 25.86 5.58 13.20
N ALA A 94 24.63 5.08 13.34
CA ALA A 94 23.76 5.27 14.50
C ALA A 94 23.49 3.95 15.23
N LYS A 95 24.35 2.93 15.06
CA LYS A 95 24.19 1.62 15.71
C LYS A 95 24.16 1.72 17.23
N THR A 96 24.77 2.74 17.82
CA THR A 96 24.77 2.96 19.27
C THR A 96 23.51 3.67 19.79
N ALA A 97 22.60 4.10 18.92
CA ALA A 97 21.33 4.71 19.33
C ALA A 97 20.51 3.73 20.19
N SER A 98 19.90 4.25 21.26
CA SER A 98 19.06 3.48 22.17
C SER A 98 17.82 2.91 21.44
N GLU A 99 17.24 1.82 21.94
CA GLU A 99 15.99 1.30 21.34
C GLU A 99 14.86 2.33 21.37
N GLU A 100 14.83 3.22 22.37
CA GLU A 100 13.87 4.32 22.50
C GLU A 100 14.09 5.40 21.44
N ASP A 101 15.33 5.81 21.19
CA ASP A 101 15.71 6.74 20.11
C ASP A 101 15.29 6.21 18.74
N ARG A 102 15.60 4.92 18.49
CA ARG A 102 15.23 4.23 17.25
C ARG A 102 13.71 4.17 17.07
N ALA A 103 12.99 3.85 18.15
CA ALA A 103 11.53 3.77 18.13
C ALA A 103 10.88 5.16 17.99
N TRP A 104 11.49 6.20 18.57
CA TRP A 104 11.08 7.59 18.39
C TRP A 104 11.24 8.00 16.93
N PHE A 105 12.42 7.73 16.35
CA PHE A 105 12.69 8.01 14.95
C PHE A 105 11.73 7.26 14.02
N PHE A 106 11.44 5.99 14.30
CA PHE A 106 10.45 5.20 13.56
C PHE A 106 9.07 5.87 13.49
N LYS A 107 8.64 6.48 14.61
CA LYS A 107 7.37 7.19 14.73
C LYS A 107 7.43 8.54 14.01
N GLU A 108 8.47 9.32 14.26
CA GLU A 108 8.59 10.71 13.79
C GLU A 108 8.86 10.80 12.29
N SER A 109 9.74 9.95 11.76
CA SER A 109 10.06 9.91 10.33
C SER A 109 8.90 9.42 9.45
N GLY A 110 7.89 8.77 10.04
CA GLY A 110 6.80 8.13 9.29
C GLY A 110 7.21 6.85 8.53
N MET A 111 8.45 6.37 8.71
CA MET A 111 8.97 5.18 8.01
C MET A 111 8.10 3.94 8.23
N GLY A 112 7.56 3.76 9.42
CA GLY A 112 6.66 2.63 9.70
C GLY A 112 5.48 2.54 8.74
N LYS A 113 4.87 3.67 8.38
CA LYS A 113 3.73 3.71 7.44
C LYS A 113 4.17 3.39 6.01
N LEU A 114 5.36 3.83 5.63
CA LEU A 114 5.94 3.55 4.31
C LEU A 114 6.25 2.06 4.16
N ILE A 115 6.91 1.46 5.16
CA ILE A 115 7.23 0.03 5.19
C ILE A 115 5.94 -0.80 5.19
N TRP A 116 4.97 -0.44 6.03
CA TRP A 116 3.68 -1.13 6.06
C TRP A 116 2.99 -1.11 4.69
N SER A 117 2.94 0.06 4.05
CA SER A 117 2.30 0.21 2.75
C SER A 117 3.02 -0.57 1.66
N TYR A 118 4.35 -0.63 1.74
CA TYR A 118 5.17 -1.42 0.85
C TYR A 118 4.84 -2.91 0.95
N LEU A 119 4.91 -3.47 2.17
CA LEU A 119 4.63 -4.88 2.45
C LEU A 119 3.20 -5.27 2.08
N ASP A 120 2.20 -4.42 2.39
CA ASP A 120 0.80 -4.67 2.00
C ASP A 120 0.64 -4.71 0.48
N ASN A 121 1.31 -3.83 -0.25
CA ASN A 121 1.26 -3.82 -1.71
C ASN A 121 1.99 -5.01 -2.35
N ALA A 122 3.15 -5.38 -1.81
CA ALA A 122 3.92 -6.56 -2.25
C ALA A 122 3.07 -7.83 -2.12
N LYS A 123 2.39 -8.01 -0.99
CA LYS A 123 1.45 -9.13 -0.80
C LYS A 123 0.30 -9.11 -1.79
N ARG A 124 -0.36 -7.97 -1.99
CA ARG A 124 -1.46 -7.87 -2.97
C ARG A 124 -1.01 -8.23 -4.37
N LYS A 125 0.24 -7.91 -4.73
CA LYS A 125 0.83 -8.29 -6.02
C LYS A 125 1.06 -9.80 -6.09
N GLN A 126 1.60 -10.42 -5.04
CA GLN A 126 1.75 -11.88 -4.94
C GLN A 126 0.40 -12.59 -5.01
N ASP A 127 -0.63 -12.13 -4.31
CA ASP A 127 -1.98 -12.72 -4.36
C ASP A 127 -2.60 -12.65 -5.74
N ARG A 128 -2.40 -11.52 -6.44
CA ARG A 128 -2.81 -11.39 -7.84
C ARG A 128 -2.03 -12.32 -8.77
N ALA A 129 -0.75 -12.56 -8.50
CA ALA A 129 0.08 -13.46 -9.29
C ALA A 129 -0.24 -14.94 -9.03
N ALA A 130 -0.47 -15.32 -7.77
CA ALA A 130 -0.90 -16.67 -7.40
C ALA A 130 -2.28 -17.01 -8.00
N ASN A 131 -3.20 -16.05 -8.00
CA ASN A 131 -4.50 -16.20 -8.64
C ASN A 131 -4.45 -16.19 -10.18
N LYS A 132 -3.32 -15.79 -10.80
CA LYS A 132 -3.08 -15.96 -12.23
C LYS A 132 -2.68 -17.39 -12.62
N GLY A 133 -2.20 -18.22 -11.69
CA GLY A 133 -1.84 -19.61 -11.97
C GLY A 133 -3.03 -20.55 -12.13
N ASN A 134 -4.20 -20.16 -11.63
CA ASN A 134 -5.43 -20.98 -11.66
C ASN A 134 -6.60 -20.34 -12.41
N THR A 135 -6.31 -19.28 -13.13
CA THR A 135 -7.24 -18.74 -14.11
C THR A 135 -6.41 -18.50 -15.34
N GLN A 136 -6.68 -19.25 -16.40
CA GLN A 136 -6.43 -18.81 -17.77
C GLN A 136 -6.60 -17.29 -17.80
N GLU A 137 -5.68 -16.60 -18.48
CA GLU A 137 -5.86 -15.21 -18.86
C GLU A 137 -7.16 -15.06 -19.67
N LYS A 138 -8.31 -15.09 -18.98
CA LYS A 138 -9.37 -14.17 -19.30
C LYS A 138 -8.68 -12.84 -19.08
N SER A 139 -8.29 -12.23 -20.20
CA SER A 139 -8.38 -10.80 -20.33
C SER A 139 -9.60 -10.40 -19.49
N VAL A 140 -9.34 -9.83 -18.32
CA VAL A 140 -10.39 -9.20 -17.54
C VAL A 140 -10.70 -7.97 -18.37
N THR A 141 -11.42 -8.18 -19.47
CA THR A 141 -12.41 -7.24 -19.97
C THR A 141 -13.04 -6.69 -18.71
N GLU A 142 -13.07 -5.37 -18.59
CA GLU A 142 -13.48 -4.55 -17.44
C GLU A 142 -14.71 -5.01 -16.65
N LYS A 143 -15.46 -5.99 -17.15
CA LYS A 143 -16.68 -6.60 -16.61
C LYS A 143 -16.59 -7.16 -15.18
N GLY A 144 -15.42 -7.23 -14.53
CA GLY A 144 -15.28 -7.82 -13.18
C GLY A 144 -14.78 -6.90 -12.07
N LYS A 145 -14.27 -5.70 -12.37
CA LYS A 145 -13.74 -4.81 -11.32
C LYS A 145 -14.79 -3.80 -10.91
N ILE A 146 -15.24 -3.88 -9.65
CA ILE A 146 -16.09 -2.85 -9.05
C ILE A 146 -15.37 -1.51 -9.09
N ARG A 147 -15.82 -0.59 -9.95
CA ARG A 147 -15.31 0.78 -9.96
C ARG A 147 -15.72 1.43 -8.63
N GLN A 148 -14.72 1.79 -7.82
CA GLN A 148 -14.95 2.32 -6.47
C GLN A 148 -15.24 3.83 -6.46
N ARG A 149 -14.72 4.57 -7.44
CA ARG A 149 -14.78 6.03 -7.51
C ARG A 149 -15.22 6.49 -8.90
N ALA A 150 -16.06 7.51 -8.94
CA ALA A 150 -16.48 8.17 -10.17
C ALA A 150 -15.46 9.27 -10.50
N ILE A 151 -14.64 9.06 -11.54
CA ILE A 151 -13.59 9.98 -11.93
C ILE A 151 -13.86 10.45 -13.37
N GLY A 152 -14.34 11.69 -13.52
CA GLY A 152 -14.73 12.25 -14.83
C GLY A 152 -13.57 12.34 -15.82
N HIS A 153 -12.37 12.74 -15.37
CA HIS A 153 -11.20 12.83 -16.24
C HIS A 153 -10.71 11.46 -16.75
N ASP A 154 -10.97 10.37 -16.02
CA ASP A 154 -10.65 9.02 -16.50
C ASP A 154 -11.57 8.60 -17.64
N VAL A 155 -12.86 8.95 -17.57
CA VAL A 155 -13.82 8.71 -18.65
C VAL A 155 -13.47 9.57 -19.87
N TYR A 156 -13.19 10.85 -19.65
CA TYR A 156 -12.80 11.75 -20.73
C TYR A 156 -11.53 11.29 -21.46
N ARG A 157 -10.48 10.92 -20.71
CA ARG A 157 -9.24 10.37 -21.29
C ARG A 157 -9.50 9.09 -22.09
N HIS A 158 -10.44 8.26 -21.67
CA HIS A 158 -10.75 7.01 -22.38
C HIS A 158 -11.52 7.27 -23.68
N GLU A 159 -12.44 8.25 -23.68
CA GLU A 159 -13.20 8.60 -24.88
C GLU A 159 -12.38 9.45 -25.86
N HIS A 160 -11.41 10.25 -25.37
CA HIS A 160 -10.59 11.17 -26.18
C HIS A 160 -9.08 10.98 -25.85
N PRO A 161 -8.51 9.81 -26.17
CA PRO A 161 -7.11 9.51 -25.87
C PRO A 161 -6.13 10.48 -26.56
N GLU A 162 -6.46 10.96 -27.75
CA GLU A 162 -5.63 11.89 -28.53
C GLU A 162 -5.38 13.21 -27.81
N LYS A 163 -6.40 13.77 -27.12
CA LYS A 163 -6.25 15.01 -26.34
C LYS A 163 -5.31 14.84 -25.17
N TYR A 164 -5.33 13.65 -24.56
CA TYR A 164 -4.43 13.32 -23.48
C TYR A 164 -2.99 13.09 -23.98
N ASP A 165 -2.83 12.33 -25.07
CA ASP A 165 -1.52 12.04 -25.65
C ASP A 165 -0.82 13.31 -26.16
N GLU A 166 -1.57 14.23 -26.80
CA GLU A 166 -1.07 15.56 -27.16
C GLU A 166 -0.54 16.33 -25.95
N ALA A 167 -1.28 16.33 -24.83
CA ALA A 167 -0.87 17.02 -23.62
C ALA A 167 0.34 16.36 -22.93
N VAL A 168 0.41 15.03 -22.96
CA VAL A 168 1.57 14.27 -22.48
C VAL A 168 2.81 14.58 -23.33
N ASN A 169 2.67 14.66 -24.66
CA ASN A 169 3.77 14.99 -25.57
C ASN A 169 4.24 16.45 -25.40
N LYS A 170 3.31 17.39 -25.21
CA LYS A 170 3.64 18.79 -24.89
C LYS A 170 4.43 18.89 -23.58
N TRP A 171 3.98 18.18 -22.55
CA TRP A 171 4.69 18.11 -21.27
C TRP A 171 6.07 17.49 -21.45
N ALA A 172 6.18 16.36 -22.16
CA ALA A 172 7.44 15.66 -22.35
C ALA A 172 8.47 16.51 -23.11
N THR A 173 8.00 17.31 -24.07
CA THR A 173 8.84 18.27 -24.80
C THR A 173 9.31 19.40 -23.90
N ALA A 174 8.41 19.99 -23.10
CA ALA A 174 8.73 21.10 -22.21
C ALA A 174 9.74 20.72 -21.11
N TYR A 175 9.68 19.48 -20.62
CA TYR A 175 10.54 19.00 -19.52
C TYR A 175 11.66 18.05 -19.99
N SER A 176 11.78 17.81 -21.30
CA SER A 176 12.76 16.88 -21.90
C SER A 176 12.81 15.50 -21.24
N SER A 177 11.65 15.02 -20.75
CA SER A 177 11.53 13.80 -19.96
C SER A 177 10.13 13.20 -20.07
N GLN A 178 9.97 11.91 -19.78
CA GLN A 178 8.67 11.26 -19.75
C GLN A 178 7.98 11.49 -18.40
N PRO A 179 6.68 11.85 -18.37
CA PRO A 179 5.98 12.08 -17.11
C PRO A 179 5.79 10.78 -16.33
N ASP A 180 6.02 10.86 -15.02
CA ASP A 180 5.75 9.77 -14.09
C ASP A 180 4.23 9.55 -13.90
N LEU A 181 3.84 8.58 -13.07
CA LEU A 181 2.43 8.27 -12.85
C LEU A 181 1.63 9.44 -12.23
N ASN A 182 2.25 10.23 -11.36
CA ASN A 182 1.58 11.36 -10.72
C ASN A 182 1.40 12.51 -11.71
N ASP A 183 2.42 12.81 -12.51
CA ASP A 183 2.36 13.87 -13.49
C ASP A 183 1.42 13.50 -14.65
N ARG A 184 1.41 12.24 -15.09
CA ARG A 184 0.40 11.71 -16.02
C ARG A 184 -1.02 11.92 -15.52
N ARG A 185 -1.25 11.79 -14.21
CA ARG A 185 -2.58 12.04 -13.61
C ARG A 185 -2.92 13.52 -13.56
N LYS A 186 -1.96 14.39 -13.24
CA LYS A 186 -2.16 15.85 -13.27
C LYS A 186 -2.49 16.33 -14.69
N ILE A 187 -1.76 15.86 -15.69
CA ILE A 187 -2.00 16.16 -17.11
C ILE A 187 -3.41 15.71 -17.51
N SER A 188 -3.81 14.49 -17.13
CA SER A 188 -5.16 13.99 -17.40
C SER A 188 -6.23 14.87 -16.76
N TYR A 189 -5.99 15.39 -15.55
CA TYR A 189 -6.91 16.29 -14.88
C TYR A 189 -6.93 17.68 -15.53
N SER A 190 -5.77 18.24 -15.92
CA SER A 190 -5.71 19.58 -16.54
C SER A 190 -6.48 19.63 -17.86
N VAL A 191 -6.26 18.64 -18.73
CA VAL A 191 -6.96 18.49 -20.02
C VAL A 191 -8.46 18.37 -19.83
N TYR A 192 -8.90 17.73 -18.75
CA TYR A 192 -10.31 17.65 -18.39
C TYR A 192 -10.88 18.97 -17.85
N THR A 193 -10.10 19.74 -17.10
CA THR A 193 -10.55 21.04 -16.57
C THR A 193 -10.61 22.15 -17.61
N GLU A 194 -9.97 21.97 -18.77
CA GLU A 194 -10.11 22.87 -19.93
C GLU A 194 -11.51 22.82 -20.57
N LEU A 195 -12.26 21.74 -20.32
CA LEU A 195 -13.64 21.62 -20.78
C LEU A 195 -14.57 22.62 -20.08
N SER A 196 -15.67 22.97 -20.73
CA SER A 196 -16.73 23.75 -20.08
C SER A 196 -17.32 22.99 -18.89
N ASN A 197 -17.86 23.73 -17.91
CA ASN A 197 -18.53 23.13 -16.74
C ASN A 197 -19.65 22.14 -17.13
N GLN A 198 -20.35 22.40 -18.24
CA GLN A 198 -21.41 21.53 -18.76
C GLN A 198 -20.83 20.20 -19.29
N GLU A 199 -19.73 20.25 -20.04
CA GLU A 199 -19.07 19.06 -20.56
C GLU A 199 -18.41 18.25 -19.44
N GLN A 200 -17.74 18.91 -18.50
CA GLN A 200 -17.21 18.25 -17.31
C GLN A 200 -18.33 17.50 -16.56
N LYS A 201 -19.49 18.13 -16.39
CA LYS A 201 -20.65 17.49 -15.75
C LYS A 201 -21.09 16.23 -16.50
N LYS A 202 -21.14 16.25 -17.84
CA LYS A 202 -21.49 15.09 -18.67
C LYS A 202 -20.59 13.89 -18.38
N PHE A 203 -19.28 14.08 -18.36
CA PHE A 203 -18.32 12.99 -18.09
C PHE A 203 -18.33 12.55 -16.63
N LYS A 204 -18.56 13.47 -15.68
CA LYS A 204 -18.77 13.14 -14.28
C LYS A 204 -20.01 12.27 -14.09
N ASP A 205 -21.12 12.62 -14.74
CA ASP A 205 -22.36 11.86 -14.67
C ASP A 205 -22.19 10.46 -15.30
N LYS A 206 -21.51 10.37 -16.45
CA LYS A 206 -21.09 9.07 -17.04
C LYS A 206 -20.26 8.24 -16.05
N ALA A 207 -19.29 8.85 -15.37
CA ALA A 207 -18.46 8.15 -14.39
C ALA A 207 -19.28 7.66 -13.18
N ILE A 208 -20.26 8.44 -12.73
CA ILE A 208 -21.19 8.06 -11.66
C ILE A 208 -22.05 6.88 -12.10
N THR A 209 -22.61 6.92 -13.31
CA THR A 209 -23.43 5.84 -13.88
C THR A 209 -22.61 4.55 -14.00
N ALA A 210 -21.39 4.61 -14.55
CA ALA A 210 -20.50 3.46 -14.65
C ALA A 210 -20.16 2.83 -13.28
N VAL A 211 -20.01 3.64 -12.22
CA VAL A 211 -19.82 3.14 -10.86
C VAL A 211 -21.09 2.46 -10.33
N LYS A 212 -22.27 3.04 -10.58
CA LYS A 212 -23.56 2.46 -10.17
C LYS A 212 -23.79 1.11 -10.86
N GLU A 213 -23.60 1.04 -12.17
CA GLU A 213 -23.73 -0.19 -12.96
C GLU A 213 -22.74 -1.25 -12.50
N SER A 214 -21.47 -0.87 -12.30
CA SER A 214 -20.44 -1.77 -11.80
C SER A 214 -20.76 -2.35 -10.42
N ARG A 215 -21.38 -1.55 -9.54
CA ARG A 215 -21.88 -2.01 -8.22
C ARG A 215 -23.12 -2.88 -8.33
N GLN A 216 -24.04 -2.59 -9.25
CA GLN A 216 -25.23 -3.41 -9.49
C GLN A 216 -24.84 -4.78 -10.04
N LEU A 217 -23.95 -4.83 -11.04
CA LEU A 217 -23.41 -6.06 -11.59
C LEU A 217 -22.76 -6.92 -10.50
N ALA A 218 -21.99 -6.30 -9.60
CA ALA A 218 -21.37 -6.99 -8.48
C ALA A 218 -22.36 -7.51 -7.44
N LYS A 219 -23.50 -6.85 -7.25
CA LYS A 219 -24.58 -7.37 -6.38
C LYS A 219 -25.31 -8.57 -6.98
N ILE A 220 -25.34 -8.69 -8.30
CA ILE A 220 -25.97 -9.81 -9.02
C ILE A 220 -25.05 -11.05 -9.00
N THR A 221 -23.74 -10.89 -8.75
CA THR A 221 -22.72 -11.95 -8.91
C THR A 221 -22.24 -12.64 -7.61
N ASP A 222 -22.99 -12.60 -6.50
CA ASP A 222 -22.63 -13.33 -5.26
C ASP A 222 -23.91 -13.68 -4.44
N PRO A 223 -24.14 -14.87 -3.82
CA PRO A 223 -23.38 -16.12 -3.72
C PRO A 223 -24.20 -17.43 -3.95
N GLU A 224 -25.33 -17.43 -4.68
CA GLU A 224 -26.17 -18.65 -4.87
C GLU A 224 -25.84 -19.49 -6.12
N GLU A 225 -25.11 -18.94 -7.11
CA GLU A 225 -24.67 -19.70 -8.30
C GLU A 225 -23.53 -20.70 -8.01
N ARG A 226 -23.06 -20.80 -6.76
CA ARG A 226 -22.08 -21.82 -6.32
C ARG A 226 -22.72 -23.11 -5.79
N ALA A 227 -24.04 -23.15 -5.60
CA ALA A 227 -24.73 -24.27 -4.97
C ALA A 227 -25.57 -25.10 -5.96
N LYS A 228 -25.20 -25.13 -7.24
CA LYS A 228 -25.69 -26.10 -8.22
C LYS A 228 -24.52 -26.80 -8.90
#